data_AF-A0AAR2IRZ3-F1
#
_entry.id   AF-A0AAR2IRZ3-F1
#
_cell.length_a   1.000
_cell.length_b   1.000
_cell.length_c   1.000
_cell.angle_alpha   90.00
_cell.angle_beta   90.00
_cell.angle_gamma   90.00
#
_symmetry.space_group_name_H-M   'P 1'
#
loop_
_entity.id
_entity.type
_entity.pdbx_description
1 polymer ?
#
loop_
_entity_poly.entity_id
_entity_poly.type
_entity_poly.pdbx_seq_one_letter_code
_entity_poly.pdbx_strand_id
1 'polypeptide(L)'
;MILRSRGMADSSGKDSSPSERFRALEVYPGETPRELYVRLKELFSKWVRPEQKSVKEISEMMILEQFLRMVNTEMEVWIKERNPKTAEEAHFSRKPGRAPTKARGSSRSRYTIKHFHIAGSGSNFATVV
;
A
#
# COMPACT_ATOMS: atom_id res chain seq x y z
N MET A 1 32.38 9.48 -41.47
CA MET A 1 31.47 10.65 -41.51
C MET A 1 30.07 10.18 -41.17
N ILE A 2 29.55 10.50 -39.98
CA ILE A 2 28.16 10.94 -39.76
C ILE A 2 28.23 11.97 -38.62
N LEU A 3 27.89 13.21 -38.93
CA LEU A 3 27.72 14.34 -38.01
C LEU A 3 26.23 14.50 -37.69
N ARG A 4 25.95 15.12 -36.52
CA ARG A 4 24.65 15.59 -35.95
C ARG A 4 23.94 14.55 -35.07
N SER A 5 23.48 14.88 -33.86
CA SER A 5 22.95 16.16 -33.33
C SER A 5 23.39 16.35 -31.87
N ARG A 6 23.99 17.47 -31.47
CA ARG A 6 23.36 18.75 -31.07
C ARG A 6 22.19 18.56 -30.08
N GLY A 7 22.55 18.65 -28.80
CA GLY A 7 21.78 19.16 -27.67
C GLY A 7 20.27 18.98 -27.67
N MET A 8 19.82 17.99 -26.91
CA MET A 8 18.64 18.11 -26.07
C MET A 8 19.11 17.72 -24.68
N ALA A 9 19.57 18.69 -23.90
CA ALA A 9 19.61 18.52 -22.46
C ALA A 9 18.16 18.27 -22.06
N ASP A 10 17.86 17.03 -21.66
CA ASP A 10 16.51 16.72 -21.24
C ASP A 10 16.17 17.67 -20.09
N SER A 11 15.07 18.39 -20.26
CA SER A 11 14.43 19.15 -19.20
C SER A 11 13.53 18.24 -18.33
N SER A 12 13.60 16.92 -18.53
CA SER A 12 12.73 15.91 -17.92
C SER A 12 13.12 15.56 -16.48
N GLY A 13 14.38 15.79 -16.11
CA GLY A 13 14.85 15.56 -14.73
C GLY A 13 14.37 16.59 -13.70
N LYS A 14 13.58 17.61 -14.07
CA LYS A 14 13.14 18.67 -13.14
C LYS A 14 11.84 18.35 -12.40
N ASP A 15 11.01 17.47 -12.97
CA ASP A 15 9.69 17.12 -12.42
C ASP A 15 9.72 15.84 -11.56
N SER A 16 10.82 15.08 -11.61
CA SER A 16 11.01 13.87 -10.80
C SER A 16 11.40 14.20 -9.35
N SER A 17 10.88 13.41 -8.43
CA SER A 17 11.18 13.54 -7.00
C SER A 17 12.68 13.37 -6.71
N PRO A 18 13.19 13.93 -5.60
CA PRO A 18 14.59 13.73 -5.21
C PRO A 18 15.01 12.26 -5.09
N SER A 19 14.11 11.35 -4.68
CA SER A 19 14.39 9.90 -4.61
C SER A 19 14.63 9.29 -5.99
N GLU A 20 13.76 9.60 -6.96
CA GLU A 20 13.87 9.10 -8.32
C GLU A 20 15.19 9.57 -8.96
N ARG A 21 15.52 10.85 -8.78
CA ARG A 21 16.76 11.44 -9.31
C ARG A 21 18.01 10.88 -8.63
N PHE A 22 17.97 10.59 -7.34
CA PHE A 22 19.08 9.96 -6.62
C PHE A 22 19.36 8.54 -7.14
N ARG A 23 18.31 7.80 -7.50
CA ARG A 23 18.38 6.41 -7.96
C ARG A 23 18.59 6.28 -9.48
N ALA A 24 18.52 7.38 -10.22
CA ALA A 24 18.81 7.39 -11.64
C ALA A 24 20.28 7.01 -11.89
N LEU A 25 20.51 6.17 -12.89
CA LEU A 25 21.86 5.76 -13.31
C LEU A 25 22.53 6.78 -14.25
N GLU A 26 21.97 7.98 -14.35
CA GLU A 26 22.41 9.00 -15.29
C GLU A 26 23.56 9.84 -14.73
N VAL A 27 24.62 9.97 -15.52
CA VAL A 27 25.74 10.88 -15.32
C VAL A 27 25.69 11.93 -16.42
N TYR A 28 25.78 13.21 -16.05
CA TYR A 28 25.66 14.27 -17.05
C TYR A 28 26.91 14.36 -17.92
N PRO A 29 26.77 14.66 -19.23
CA PRO A 29 27.93 14.83 -20.10
C PRO A 29 28.92 15.87 -19.56
N GLY A 30 30.16 15.47 -19.34
CA GLY A 30 31.22 16.34 -18.82
C GLY A 30 31.23 16.50 -17.30
N GLU A 31 30.32 15.85 -16.56
CA GLU A 31 30.31 15.84 -15.10
C GLU A 31 31.56 15.14 -14.55
N THR A 32 32.30 15.85 -13.70
CA THR A 32 33.46 15.28 -13.01
C THR A 32 33.02 14.37 -11.86
N PRO A 33 33.85 13.41 -11.40
CA PRO A 33 33.53 12.58 -10.24
C PRO A 33 33.19 13.37 -8.98
N ARG A 34 33.81 14.56 -8.80
CA ARG A 34 33.53 15.46 -7.68
C ARG A 34 32.14 16.09 -7.79
N GLU A 35 31.76 16.54 -8.98
CA GLU A 35 30.43 17.12 -9.23
C GLU A 35 29.33 16.06 -9.05
N LEU A 36 29.54 14.85 -9.59
CA LEU A 36 28.64 13.71 -9.37
C LEU A 36 28.44 13.42 -7.88
N TYR A 37 29.53 13.37 -7.10
CA TYR A 37 29.45 13.15 -5.66
C TYR A 37 28.65 14.24 -4.95
N VAL A 38 28.91 15.51 -5.26
CA VAL A 38 28.18 16.65 -4.66
C VAL A 38 26.69 16.57 -5.02
N ARG A 39 26.37 16.31 -6.29
CA ARG A 39 24.98 16.15 -6.75
C ARG A 39 24.27 15.01 -6.03
N LEU A 40 24.91 13.84 -5.92
CA LEU A 40 24.36 12.69 -5.18
C LEU A 40 24.14 13.02 -3.71
N LYS A 41 25.09 13.69 -3.07
CA LYS A 41 24.98 14.12 -1.66
C LYS A 41 23.80 15.07 -1.46
N GLU A 42 23.63 16.06 -2.33
CA GLU A 42 22.49 16.98 -2.25
C GLU A 42 21.15 16.28 -2.45
N LEU A 43 21.06 15.38 -3.43
CA LEU A 43 19.85 14.60 -3.69
C LEU A 43 19.51 13.71 -2.50
N PHE A 44 20.50 13.04 -1.92
CA PHE A 44 20.32 12.24 -0.70
C PHE A 44 19.87 13.09 0.48
N SER A 45 20.49 14.25 0.73
CA SER A 45 20.07 15.14 1.82
C SER A 45 18.65 15.67 1.61
N LYS A 46 18.25 16.04 0.38
CA LYS A 46 16.89 16.50 0.06
C LYS A 46 15.85 15.39 0.25
N TRP A 47 16.19 14.16 -0.13
CA TRP A 47 15.29 13.02 -0.04
C TRP A 47 15.20 12.47 1.39
N VAL A 48 16.33 12.16 2.00
CA VAL A 48 16.41 11.42 3.26
C VAL A 48 16.39 12.35 4.47
N ARG A 49 17.01 13.52 4.37
CA ARG A 49 17.27 14.43 5.51
C ARG A 49 17.99 13.71 6.65
N PRO A 50 19.17 13.12 6.40
CA PRO A 50 19.88 12.26 7.35
C PRO A 50 20.25 12.98 8.66
N GLU A 51 20.27 14.31 8.67
CA GLU A 51 20.52 15.12 9.86
C GLU A 51 19.36 15.04 10.88
N GLN A 52 18.20 14.54 10.46
CA GLN A 52 16.98 14.43 11.27
C GLN A 52 16.55 12.99 11.55
N LYS A 53 17.34 12.00 11.08
CA LYS A 53 16.97 10.58 11.14
C LYS A 53 18.15 9.74 11.62
N SER A 54 17.84 8.77 12.47
CA SER A 54 18.76 7.70 12.85
C SER A 54 19.03 6.75 11.67
N VAL A 55 20.14 6.01 11.74
CA VAL A 55 20.48 4.96 10.76
C VAL A 55 19.33 3.96 10.61
N LYS A 56 18.67 3.59 11.71
CA LYS A 56 17.52 2.67 11.69
C LYS A 56 16.37 3.25 10.87
N GLU A 57 16.00 4.50 11.09
CA GLU A 57 14.90 5.15 10.33
C GLU A 57 15.24 5.29 8.85
N ILE A 58 16.49 5.60 8.52
CA ILE A 58 16.95 5.64 7.12
C ILE A 58 16.83 4.26 6.48
N SER A 59 17.28 3.21 7.18
CA SER A 59 17.19 1.83 6.71
C SER A 59 15.74 1.39 6.50
N GLU A 60 14.84 1.63 7.45
CA GLU A 60 13.41 1.31 7.31
C GLU A 60 12.77 2.04 6.14
N MET A 61 13.14 3.30 5.91
CA MET A 61 12.66 4.06 4.76
C MET A 61 13.18 3.47 3.43
N MET A 62 14.44 3.03 3.37
CA MET A 62 14.99 2.34 2.18
C MET A 62 14.24 1.04 1.90
N ILE A 63 14.02 0.23 2.93
CA ILE A 63 13.32 -1.06 2.83
C ILE A 63 11.87 -0.82 2.40
N LEU A 64 11.18 0.15 2.99
CA LEU A 64 9.81 0.50 2.63
C LEU A 64 9.70 0.92 1.16
N GLU A 65 10.60 1.78 0.68
CA GLU A 65 10.55 2.19 -0.73
C GLU A 65 10.77 0.99 -1.67
N GLN A 66 11.72 0.11 -1.34
CA GLN A 66 11.95 -1.09 -2.14
C GLN A 66 10.77 -2.06 -2.08
N PHE A 67 10.19 -2.24 -0.89
CA PHE A 67 9.00 -3.07 -0.67
C PHE A 67 7.83 -2.58 -1.54
N LEU A 68 7.57 -1.27 -1.54
CA LEU A 68 6.51 -0.67 -2.36
C LEU A 68 6.72 -0.87 -3.87
N ARG A 69 7.96 -0.89 -4.35
CA ARG A 69 8.27 -1.19 -5.76
C ARG A 69 8.07 -2.65 -6.14
N MET A 70 8.15 -3.56 -5.17
CA MET A 70 8.06 -5.01 -5.39
C MET A 70 6.64 -5.55 -5.21
N VAL A 71 5.77 -4.87 -4.46
CA VAL A 71 4.37 -5.26 -4.33
C VAL A 71 3.61 -4.96 -5.62
N ASN A 72 2.51 -5.68 -5.87
CA ASN A 72 1.67 -5.41 -7.03
C ASN A 72 1.00 -4.02 -6.92
N THR A 73 0.65 -3.45 -8.07
CA THR A 73 0.12 -2.07 -8.18
C THR A 73 -1.15 -1.85 -7.35
N GLU A 74 -2.00 -2.88 -7.22
CA GLU A 74 -3.22 -2.76 -6.40
C GLU A 74 -2.88 -2.62 -4.91
N MET A 75 -1.95 -3.43 -4.38
CA MET A 75 -1.50 -3.31 -2.99
C MET A 75 -0.74 -2.02 -2.74
N GLU A 76 0.07 -1.56 -3.70
CA GLU A 76 0.85 -0.33 -3.59
C GLU A 76 -0.03 0.88 -3.31
N VAL A 77 -1.15 1.03 -4.04
CA VAL A 77 -2.10 2.15 -3.85
C VAL A 77 -2.65 2.13 -2.42
N TRP A 78 -3.14 0.98 -1.95
CA TRP A 78 -3.71 0.85 -0.61
C TRP A 78 -2.69 1.09 0.51
N ILE A 79 -1.44 0.68 0.31
CA ILE A 79 -0.37 0.89 1.29
C ILE A 79 0.01 2.37 1.31
N LYS A 80 0.14 3.02 0.15
CA LYS A 80 0.48 4.45 0.05
C LYS A 80 -0.57 5.34 0.72
N GLU A 81 -1.86 5.01 0.61
CA GLU A 81 -2.94 5.74 1.29
C GLU A 81 -2.79 5.77 2.81
N ARG A 82 -2.17 4.74 3.41
CA ARG A 82 -1.92 4.67 4.86
C ARG A 82 -0.63 5.38 5.31
N ASN A 83 0.17 5.86 4.36
CA ASN A 83 1.42 6.60 4.60
C ASN A 83 2.37 5.96 5.65
N PRO A 84 2.67 4.64 5.53
CA PRO A 84 3.52 3.95 6.51
C PRO A 84 4.91 4.56 6.56
N LYS A 85 5.57 4.46 7.73
CA LYS A 85 6.94 4.91 7.95
C LYS A 85 7.95 3.77 7.88
N THR A 86 7.50 2.53 8.04
CA THR A 86 8.32 1.32 7.98
C THR A 86 7.70 0.27 7.09
N ALA A 87 8.50 -0.68 6.62
CA ALA A 87 7.99 -1.83 5.85
C ALA A 87 7.10 -2.74 6.73
N GLU A 88 7.36 -2.79 8.03
CA GLU A 88 6.53 -3.50 9.00
C GLU A 88 5.11 -2.91 9.06
N GLU A 89 4.97 -1.58 9.16
CA GLU A 89 3.66 -0.91 9.10
C GLU A 89 2.94 -1.17 7.76
N ALA A 90 3.70 -1.17 6.65
CA ALA A 90 3.17 -1.48 5.33
C ALA A 90 2.67 -2.93 5.22
N HIS A 91 3.37 -3.90 5.82
CA HIS A 91 2.98 -5.31 5.80
C HIS A 91 1.60 -5.56 6.44
N PHE A 92 1.30 -4.88 7.54
CA PHE A 92 0.01 -5.01 8.24
C PHE A 92 -1.16 -4.29 7.54
N SER A 93 -0.92 -3.63 6.41
CA SER A 93 -1.95 -2.95 5.62
C SER A 93 -2.91 -3.96 4.99
N ARG A 94 -3.88 -4.42 5.78
CA ARG A 94 -4.97 -5.29 5.32
C ARG A 94 -5.78 -4.55 4.26
N LYS A 95 -5.95 -5.15 3.08
CA LYS A 95 -6.93 -4.67 2.09
C LYS A 95 -8.30 -4.57 2.78
N PRO A 96 -9.04 -3.46 2.65
CA PRO A 96 -10.40 -3.42 3.16
C PRO A 96 -11.17 -4.58 2.53
N GLY A 97 -11.59 -5.55 3.36
CA GLY A 97 -12.47 -6.61 2.91
C GLY A 97 -13.73 -5.94 2.37
N ARG A 98 -14.21 -6.36 1.19
CA ARG A 98 -15.52 -5.90 0.70
C ARG A 98 -16.50 -6.05 1.85
N ALA A 99 -17.06 -4.94 2.32
CA ALA A 99 -18.14 -5.00 3.28
C ALA A 99 -19.21 -5.92 2.70
N PRO A 100 -19.77 -6.88 3.46
CA PRO A 100 -20.90 -7.65 2.98
C PRO A 100 -21.99 -6.64 2.61
N THR A 101 -22.28 -6.52 1.31
CA THR A 101 -23.49 -5.84 0.87
C THR A 101 -24.62 -6.61 1.52
N LYS A 102 -25.27 -6.02 2.52
CA LYS A 102 -26.53 -6.56 3.04
C LYS A 102 -27.49 -6.59 1.86
N ALA A 103 -27.61 -7.75 1.22
CA ALA A 103 -28.69 -8.00 0.28
C ALA A 103 -29.96 -7.80 1.09
N ARG A 104 -30.69 -6.73 0.77
CA ARG A 104 -31.99 -6.40 1.34
C ARG A 104 -32.99 -7.43 0.83
N GLY A 105 -32.93 -8.64 1.37
CA GLY A 105 -33.91 -9.69 1.18
C GLY A 105 -35.12 -9.42 2.05
N SER A 106 -36.02 -8.58 1.56
CA SER A 106 -37.40 -8.50 2.04
C SER A 106 -38.21 -9.61 1.38
N SER A 107 -38.54 -10.68 2.10
CA SER A 107 -39.80 -11.42 1.90
C SER A 107 -40.09 -12.47 2.97
N ARG A 108 -40.92 -12.03 3.92
CA ARG A 108 -42.02 -12.69 4.63
C ARG A 108 -42.44 -14.10 4.13
N SER A 109 -42.41 -15.10 5.02
CA SER A 109 -43.31 -16.27 5.01
C SER A 109 -43.36 -16.85 6.43
N ARG A 110 -44.35 -16.51 7.29
CA ARG A 110 -45.71 -17.09 7.41
C ARG A 110 -45.76 -18.62 7.35
N TYR A 111 -45.23 -19.29 8.38
CA TYR A 111 -45.75 -20.60 8.73
C TYR A 111 -47.09 -20.44 9.44
N THR A 112 -48.16 -20.75 8.70
CA THR A 112 -49.51 -20.85 9.19
C THR A 112 -49.62 -22.02 10.16
N ILE A 113 -49.98 -21.75 11.41
CA ILE A 113 -50.44 -22.77 12.36
C ILE A 113 -51.74 -23.33 11.80
N LYS A 114 -51.72 -24.58 11.32
CA LYS A 114 -52.95 -25.36 11.11
C LYS A 114 -53.19 -26.18 12.37
N HIS A 115 -54.34 -25.93 12.97
CA HIS A 115 -54.89 -26.61 14.14
C HIS A 115 -54.98 -28.13 13.93
N PHE A 116 -54.62 -28.91 14.95
CA PHE A 116 -55.18 -30.24 15.17
C PHE A 116 -55.71 -30.30 16.61
N HIS A 117 -57.02 -30.50 16.70
CA HIS A 117 -57.76 -30.79 17.92
C HIS A 117 -57.76 -32.31 18.06
N ILE A 118 -57.19 -32.85 19.15
CA ILE A 118 -57.60 -34.17 19.67
C ILE A 118 -57.74 -34.01 21.19
N ALA A 119 -58.99 -34.06 21.62
CA ALA A 119 -59.39 -34.08 23.01
C ALA A 119 -59.01 -35.41 23.67
N GLY A 120 -58.73 -35.36 24.97
CA GLY A 120 -59.04 -36.49 25.84
C GLY A 120 -57.89 -36.97 26.72
N SER A 121 -58.03 -36.63 28.00
CA SER A 121 -57.75 -37.52 29.14
C SER A 121 -56.30 -37.76 29.53
N GLY A 122 -55.86 -37.02 30.56
CA GLY A 122 -55.57 -37.62 31.87
C GLY A 122 -54.32 -38.50 32.04
N SER A 123 -53.57 -38.15 33.09
CA SER A 123 -52.58 -38.97 33.81
C SER A 123 -51.11 -38.82 33.42
N ASN A 124 -50.38 -38.16 34.34
CA ASN A 124 -49.08 -38.51 34.93
C ASN A 124 -48.02 -39.18 34.02
N PHE A 125 -46.84 -38.57 33.90
CA PHE A 125 -45.70 -38.75 34.80
C PHE A 125 -44.50 -37.92 34.29
N ALA A 126 -43.74 -37.34 35.22
CA ALA A 126 -42.44 -36.76 34.95
C ALA A 126 -41.42 -37.86 34.65
N THR A 127 -40.47 -37.62 33.74
CA THR A 127 -39.09 -38.13 33.81
C THR A 127 -38.18 -37.28 32.94
N VAL A 128 -37.05 -36.90 33.54
CA VAL A 128 -35.89 -36.22 32.95
C VAL A 128 -34.92 -37.27 32.42
N VAL A 129 -34.55 -37.18 31.13
CA VAL A 129 -33.19 -37.40 30.59
C VAL A 129 -33.08 -36.78 29.22
#